data_AF-A0A974TG90-F1
#
_entry.id   AF-A0A974TG90-F1
#
_cell.length_a   1.000
_cell.length_b   1.000
_cell.length_c   1.000
_cell.angle_alpha   90.00
_cell.angle_beta   90.00
_cell.angle_gamma   90.00
#
_symmetry.space_group_name_H-M   'P 1'
#
loop_
_entity.id
_entity.type
_entity.pdbx_description
1 polymer ?
#
loop_
_entity_poly.entity_id
_entity_poly.type
_entity_poly.pdbx_seq_one_letter_code
_entity_poly.pdbx_strand_id
1 'polypeptide(L)'
;MSYSLIQLAPGAYDLYLSDTIVASVVRSGLRQPYIWTAELLEDLPRSKRPSPFQDIEHSFPSLEELCAWLGQPPVKTNNRHTASQGA
;
A
#
# COMPACT_ATOMS: atom_id res chain seq x y z
N MET A 1 15.87 2.47 -2.84
CA MET A 1 14.81 1.66 -2.21
C MET A 1 13.51 2.10 -2.84
N SER A 2 12.96 1.30 -3.73
CA SER A 2 11.77 1.68 -4.49
C SER A 2 10.59 0.92 -3.91
N TYR A 3 9.65 1.66 -3.34
CA TYR A 3 8.37 1.10 -2.93
C TYR A 3 7.55 0.74 -4.16
N SER A 4 6.67 -0.25 -4.04
CA SER A 4 5.71 -0.60 -5.08
C SER A 4 4.41 -1.03 -4.41
N LEU A 5 3.28 -0.49 -4.86
CA LEU A 5 1.98 -0.87 -4.35
C LEU A 5 1.36 -1.87 -5.31
N ILE A 6 0.92 -3.02 -4.82
CA ILE A 6 0.22 -4.03 -5.62
C ILE A 6 -1.20 -4.13 -5.11
N GLN A 7 -2.19 -3.83 -5.95
CA GLN A 7 -3.59 -3.92 -5.56
C GLN A 7 -4.02 -5.39 -5.48
N LEU A 8 -4.43 -5.82 -4.28
CA LEU A 8 -5.04 -7.13 -4.07
C LEU A 8 -6.56 -7.08 -4.27
N ALA A 9 -7.19 -6.03 -3.79
CA ALA A 9 -8.64 -5.83 -3.88
C ALA A 9 -8.98 -4.32 -3.97
N PRO A 10 -10.22 -3.95 -4.33
CA PRO A 10 -10.67 -2.57 -4.23
C PRO A 10 -10.56 -2.05 -2.79
N GLY A 11 -9.58 -1.16 -2.54
CA GLY A 11 -9.30 -0.64 -1.20
C GLY A 11 -8.32 -1.48 -0.37
N ALA A 12 -7.61 -2.44 -0.95
CA ALA A 12 -6.53 -3.17 -0.29
C ALA A 12 -5.33 -3.35 -1.22
N TYR A 13 -4.15 -2.95 -0.77
CA TYR A 13 -2.90 -2.99 -1.51
C TYR A 13 -1.78 -3.53 -0.63
N ASP A 14 -0.86 -4.28 -1.21
CA ASP A 14 0.38 -4.68 -0.56
C ASP A 14 1.48 -3.70 -0.94
N LEU A 15 2.26 -3.28 0.06
CA LEU A 15 3.44 -2.46 -0.12
C LEU A 15 4.69 -3.34 -0.16
N TYR A 16 5.30 -3.37 -1.33
CA TYR A 16 6.56 -4.04 -1.56
C TYR A 16 7.72 -3.07 -1.44
N LEU A 17 8.78 -3.50 -0.75
CA LEU A 17 10.08 -2.87 -0.71
C LEU A 17 11.10 -3.87 -1.25
N SER A 18 11.70 -3.56 -2.40
CA SER A 18 12.69 -4.44 -3.03
C SER A 18 12.22 -5.90 -3.15
N ASP A 19 10.99 -6.10 -3.65
CA ASP A 19 10.32 -7.41 -3.84
C ASP A 19 9.83 -8.11 -2.56
N THR A 20 10.07 -7.54 -1.38
CA THR A 20 9.54 -8.05 -0.11
C THR A 20 8.31 -7.25 0.33
N ILE A 21 7.23 -7.92 0.72
CA ILE A 21 6.07 -7.21 1.29
C ILE A 21 6.43 -6.74 2.69
N VAL A 22 6.37 -5.43 2.93
CA VAL A 22 6.71 -4.82 4.22
C VAL A 22 5.50 -4.24 4.94
N ALA A 23 4.47 -3.84 4.20
CA ALA A 23 3.26 -3.26 4.75
C ALA A 23 2.04 -3.64 3.91
N SER A 24 0.86 -3.53 4.49
CA SER A 24 -0.42 -3.52 3.79
C SER A 24 -1.03 -2.13 3.86
N VAL A 25 -1.83 -1.79 2.85
CA VAL A 25 -2.54 -0.52 2.75
C VAL A 25 -4.01 -0.84 2.56
N VAL A 26 -4.81 -0.49 3.55
CA VAL A 26 -6.24 -0.79 3.59
C VAL A 26 -7.07 0.49 3.66
N ARG A 27 -8.20 0.51 2.96
CA ARG A 27 -9.17 1.58 3.01
C ARG A 27 -10.25 1.22 4.02
N SER A 28 -10.23 1.90 5.16
CA SER A 28 -11.24 1.84 6.20
C SER A 28 -12.38 2.82 5.88
N GLY A 29 -13.61 2.29 5.81
CA GLY A 29 -14.82 3.06 5.55
C GLY A 29 -15.43 2.79 4.18
N LEU A 30 -16.73 2.50 4.17
CA LEU A 30 -17.54 2.30 2.96
C LEU A 30 -18.15 3.61 2.44
N ARG A 31 -18.29 4.63 3.30
CA ARG A 31 -18.82 5.96 2.97
C ARG A 31 -17.84 7.02 3.42
N GLN A 32 -17.79 8.13 2.67
CA GLN A 32 -16.88 9.23 2.98
C GLN A 32 -17.19 9.86 4.35
N PRO A 33 -16.15 10.28 5.09
CA PRO A 33 -14.73 10.17 4.72
C PRO A 33 -14.18 8.74 4.93
N TYR A 34 -13.56 8.17 3.89
CA TYR A 34 -12.78 6.95 4.01
C TYR A 34 -11.35 7.29 4.43
N ILE A 35 -10.72 6.42 5.20
CA ILE A 35 -9.34 6.59 5.67
C ILE A 35 -8.50 5.45 5.09
N TRP A 36 -7.32 5.80 4.61
CA TRP A 36 -6.31 4.86 4.15
C TRP A 36 -5.31 4.61 5.26
N THR A 37 -5.18 3.37 5.70
CA THR A 37 -4.23 2.98 6.73
C THR A 37 -3.13 2.15 6.10
N ALA A 38 -1.87 2.58 6.25
CA ALA A 38 -0.69 1.80 5.95
C ALA A 38 -0.21 1.11 7.22
N GLU A 39 -0.26 -0.21 7.25
CA GLU A 39 0.11 -1.05 8.40
C GLU A 39 1.31 -1.94 8.04
N LEU A 40 2.40 -1.88 8.82
CA LEU A 40 3.53 -2.80 8.68
C LEU A 40 3.10 -4.24 9.00
N LEU A 41 3.48 -5.19 8.15
CA LEU A 41 3.19 -6.61 8.38
C LEU A 41 4.02 -7.22 9.51
N GLU A 42 5.17 -6.62 9.80
CA GLU A 42 6.08 -7.05 10.85
C GLU A 42 6.21 -5.94 11.90
N ASP A 43 6.13 -6.31 13.19
CA ASP A 43 6.47 -5.41 14.31
C ASP A 43 7.99 -5.25 14.41
N LEU A 44 8.57 -4.57 13.41
CA LEU A 44 9.99 -4.29 13.39
C LEU A 44 10.30 -3.19 14.42
N PRO A 45 11.43 -3.29 15.15
CA PRO A 45 11.90 -2.20 15.99
C PRO A 45 12.20 -0.97 15.14
N ARG A 46 12.02 0.23 15.70
CA ARG A 46 12.14 1.52 14.99
C ARG A 46 13.40 1.63 14.10
N SER A 47 14.53 1.09 14.53
CA SER A 47 15.80 1.10 13.78
C SER A 47 15.81 0.23 12.52
N LYS A 48 14.87 -0.71 12.38
CA LYS A 48 14.71 -1.59 11.22
C LYS A 48 13.47 -1.25 10.38
N ARG A 49 12.66 -0.29 10.82
CA ARG A 49 11.46 0.11 10.07
C ARG A 49 11.87 0.77 8.74
N PRO A 50 11.18 0.44 7.65
CA PRO A 50 11.47 1.03 6.36
C PRO A 50 11.04 2.52 6.38
N SER A 51 11.93 3.44 6.04
CA SER A 51 11.59 4.88 6.00
C SER A 51 10.54 5.12 4.92
N PRO A 52 9.36 5.71 5.21
CA PRO A 52 9.13 6.69 6.27
C PRO A 52 8.31 6.21 7.49
N PHE A 53 8.14 4.90 7.69
CA PHE A 53 7.33 4.36 8.79
C PHE A 53 7.93 4.70 10.17
N GLN A 54 7.23 5.54 10.93
CA GLN A 54 7.60 5.87 12.32
C GLN A 54 6.91 4.93 13.32
N ASP A 55 5.65 4.60 13.04
CA ASP A 55 4.79 3.65 13.76
C ASP A 55 4.38 2.47 12.88
N ILE A 56 3.73 1.46 13.47
CA ILE A 56 3.23 0.28 12.76
C ILE A 56 2.11 0.65 11.80
N GLU A 57 1.19 1.52 12.24
CA GLU A 57 0.04 1.99 11.46
C GLU A 57 0.13 3.49 11.20
N HIS A 58 -0.14 3.92 9.97
CA HIS A 58 -0.26 5.34 9.59
C HIS A 58 -1.57 5.56 8.84
N SER A 59 -2.36 6.52 9.30
CA SER A 59 -3.66 6.84 8.70
C SER A 59 -3.56 8.11 7.84
N PHE A 60 -4.14 8.06 6.66
CA PHE A 60 -4.17 9.13 5.66
C PHE A 60 -5.61 9.33 5.17
N PRO A 61 -6.01 10.56 4.82
CA PRO A 61 -7.36 10.79 4.29
C PRO A 61 -7.50 10.35 2.82
N SER A 62 -6.39 10.20 2.09
CA SER A 62 -6.38 9.87 0.66
C SER A 62 -5.22 8.95 0.28
N LEU A 63 -5.42 8.09 -0.73
CA LEU A 63 -4.37 7.24 -1.29
C LEU A 63 -3.23 8.07 -1.89
N GLU A 64 -3.54 9.23 -2.48
CA GLU A 64 -2.53 10.14 -3.03
C GLU A 64 -1.57 10.67 -1.97
N GLU A 65 -2.07 11.04 -0.78
CA GLU A 65 -1.22 11.46 0.34
C GLU A 65 -0.36 10.33 0.86
N LEU A 66 -0.92 9.12 0.97
CA LEU A 66 -0.18 7.92 1.32
C LEU A 66 0.93 7.64 0.29
N CYS A 67 0.62 7.72 -1.00
CA CYS A 67 1.61 7.54 -2.07
C CYS A 67 2.69 8.63 -2.01
N ALA A 68 2.31 9.90 -1.83
CA ALA A 68 3.27 11.00 -1.70
C ALA A 68 4.20 10.80 -0.50
N TRP A 69 3.65 10.36 0.64
CA TRP A 69 4.40 10.01 1.84
C TRP A 69 5.42 8.90 1.57
N LEU A 70 5.01 7.85 0.85
CA LEU A 70 5.90 6.75 0.43
C LEU A 70 6.92 7.13 -0.68
N GLY A 71 6.89 8.37 -1.20
CA GLY A 71 7.78 8.79 -2.28
C GLY A 71 7.28 8.42 -3.69
N GLN A 72 5.95 8.43 -3.88
CA GLN A 72 5.26 8.18 -5.14
C GLN A 72 5.55 6.80 -5.76
N PRO A 73 5.29 5.70 -5.03
CA PRO A 73 5.50 4.37 -5.55
C PRO A 73 4.61 4.09 -6.77
N PRO A 74 5.10 3.34 -7.77
CA PRO A 74 4.23 2.81 -8.81
C PRO A 74 3.15 1.91 -8.19
N VAL A 75 1.90 2.21 -8.52
CA VAL A 75 0.73 1.40 -8.16
C VAL A 75 0.43 0.44 -9.30
N LYS A 76 0.57 -0.85 -9.05
CA LYS A 76 0.20 -1.94 -9.96
C LYS A 76 -1.15 -2.50 -9.54
N THR A 77 -2.18 -2.23 -10.32
CA THR A 77 -3.45 -2.94 -10.24
C THR A 77 -3.23 -4.39 -10.67
N ASN A 78 -3.51 -5.38 -9.81
CA ASN A 78 -3.51 -6.79 -10.23
C ASN A 78 -4.79 -7.07 -11.04
N ASN A 79 -4.93 -6.38 -12.17
CA ASN A 79 -6.03 -6.54 -13.10
C ASN A 79 -5.80 -7.83 -13.89
N ARG A 80 -5.95 -9.01 -13.25
CA ARG A 80 -6.01 -10.31 -13.96
C ARG A 80 -7.31 -10.48 -14.76
N HIS A 81 -7.81 -9.39 -15.34
CA HIS A 81 -9.04 -9.37 -16.13
C HIS A 81 -8.81 -8.67 -17.47
N THR A 82 -7.74 -9.02 -18.18
CA THR A 82 -7.65 -8.89 -19.65
C THR A 82 -6.55 -9.82 -20.19
N ALA A 83 -6.82 -11.12 -20.19
CA ALA A 83 -6.14 -12.07 -21.06
C ALA A 83 -7.08 -13.22 -21.44
N SER A 84 -8.28 -12.86 -21.92
CA SER A 84 -9.21 -13.77 -22.62
C SER A 84 -10.06 -12.99 -23.62
N GLN A 85 -9.45 -12.41 -24.65
CA GLN A 85 -10.11 -12.33 -25.95
C GLN A 85 -9.24 -13.13 -26.91
N GLY A 86 -9.57 -14.42 -26.98
CA GLY A 86 -8.98 -15.34 -27.94
C GLY A 86 -9.47 -15.03 -29.35
N ALA A 87 -8.54 -15.31 -30.28
CA ALA A 87 -8.66 -15.69 -31.68
C ALA A 87 -9.91 -15.24 -32.48
#